data_AF-A0A351CFE4-F1
#
_entry.id   AF-A0A351CFE4-F1
#
_cell.length_a   1.000
_cell.length_b   1.000
_cell.length_c   1.000
_cell.angle_alpha   90.00
_cell.angle_beta   90.00
_cell.angle_gamma   90.00
#
_symmetry.space_group_name_H-M   'P 1'
#
loop_
_entity.id
_entity.type
_entity.pdbx_description
1 polymer ?
#
loop_
_entity_poly.entity_id
_entity_poly.type
_entity_poly.pdbx_seq_one_letter_code
_entity_poly.pdbx_strand_id
1 'polypeptide(L)' 'MKNIHITLSDTNYTEREKTDLELEVGQFELLKKMIQKIESGLYEQRAAYIGIKGLLKDPVILTVTEFEQA' A
#
# COMPACT_ATOMS: atom_id res chain seq x y z
N MET A 1 -16.30 19.60 -2.15
CA MET A 1 -15.15 19.32 -3.03
C MET A 1 -13.92 19.07 -2.18
N LYS A 2 -12.94 18.33 -2.72
CA LYS A 2 -11.67 17.99 -2.07
C LYS A 2 -10.55 18.22 -3.08
N ASN A 3 -9.49 18.89 -2.63
CA ASN A 3 -8.31 19.13 -3.44
C ASN A 3 -7.29 18.05 -3.14
N ILE A 4 -6.73 17.45 -4.19
CA ILE A 4 -5.71 16.39 -4.10
C ILE A 4 -4.51 16.82 -4.92
N HIS A 5 -3.34 16.62 -4.33
CA HIS A 5 -2.04 16.83 -4.97
C HIS A 5 -1.45 15.46 -5.26
N ILE A 6 -1.21 15.15 -6.53
CA ILE A 6 -0.56 13.91 -6.95
C ILE A 6 0.82 14.26 -7.47
N THR A 7 1.84 13.71 -6.82
CA THR A 7 3.25 13.90 -7.20
C THR A 7 3.83 12.57 -7.64
N LEU A 8 4.57 12.58 -8.76
CA LEU A 8 5.44 11.49 -9.17
C LEU A 8 6.87 11.84 -8.77
N SER A 9 7.50 10.97 -7.98
CA SER A 9 8.90 11.11 -7.58
C SER A 9 9.74 9.92 -8.06
N ASP A 10 11.04 10.13 -8.19
CA ASP A 10 11.98 9.03 -8.44
C ASP A 10 12.35 8.26 -7.16
N THR A 11 13.24 7.27 -7.29
CA THR A 11 13.71 6.42 -6.18
C THR A 11 14.49 7.17 -5.10
N ASN A 12 14.92 8.40 -5.38
CA ASN A 12 15.58 9.29 -4.44
C ASN A 12 14.61 10.33 -3.86
N TYR A 13 13.30 10.11 -4.00
CA TYR A 13 12.24 11.00 -3.54
C TYR A 13 12.29 12.40 -4.17
N THR A 14 12.96 12.56 -5.32
CA THR A 14 12.97 13.83 -6.05
C THR A 14 11.70 13.94 -6.88
N GLU A 15 10.90 14.99 -6.64
CA GLU A 15 9.69 15.30 -7.43
C GLU A 15 10.06 15.50 -8.91
N ARG A 16 9.39 14.76 -9.79
CA ARG A 16 9.56 14.84 -11.24
C ARG A 16 8.40 15.57 -11.90
N GLU A 17 7.19 15.20 -11.53
CA GLU A 17 5.95 15.74 -12.08
C GLU A 17 4.91 15.88 -10.97
N LYS A 18 3.97 16.82 -11.14
CA LYS A 18 2.83 16.96 -10.25
C LYS A 18 1.58 17.43 -10.97
N THR A 19 0.44 17.09 -10.40
CA THR A 19 -0.86 17.60 -10.82
C THR A 19 -1.78 17.80 -9.63
N ASP A 20 -2.63 18.81 -9.76
CA ASP A 20 -3.67 19.12 -8.78
C ASP A 20 -5.02 18.72 -9.36
N LEU A 21 -5.86 18.09 -8.54
CA LEU A 21 -7.20 17.66 -8.91
C LEU A 21 -8.21 18.16 -7.89
N GLU A 22 -9.30 18.75 -8.38
CA GLU A 22 -10.47 19.06 -7.58
C GLU A 22 -11.52 17.97 -7.79
N LEU A 23 -11.81 17.21 -6.74
CA LEU A 23 -12.74 16.10 -6.81
C LEU A 23 -14.00 16.38 -5.99
N GLU A 24 -15.13 15.91 -6.50
CA GLU A 24 -16.33 15.76 -5.68
C GLU A 24 -16.13 14.67 -4.62
N VAL A 25 -16.97 14.69 -3.56
CA VAL A 25 -16.81 13.77 -2.43
C VAL A 25 -16.89 12.29 -2.88
N GLY A 26 -17.78 11.96 -3.82
CA GLY A 26 -17.89 10.60 -4.35
C GLY A 26 -16.66 10.15 -5.12
N GLN A 27 -16.06 11.04 -5.92
CA GLN A 27 -14.84 10.78 -6.69
C GLN A 27 -13.61 10.63 -5.76
N PHE A 28 -13.53 11.48 -4.73
CA PHE A 28 -12.51 11.39 -3.69
C PHE A 28 -12.55 10.03 -2.97
N GLU A 29 -13.73 9.59 -2.54
CA GLU A 29 -13.87 8.31 -1.84
C GLU A 29 -13.55 7.11 -2.75
N LEU A 30 -13.87 7.18 -4.05
CA LEU A 30 -13.47 6.16 -5.01
C LEU A 30 -11.95 6.11 -5.17
N LEU A 31 -11.30 7.26 -5.39
CA LEU A 31 -9.85 7.33 -5.53
C LEU A 31 -9.14 6.82 -4.28
N LYS A 32 -9.62 7.22 -3.09
CA LYS A 32 -9.10 6.73 -1.81
C LYS A 32 -9.16 5.20 -1.72
N LYS A 33 -10.28 4.58 -2.08
CA LYS A 33 -10.42 3.10 -2.10
C LYS A 33 -9.47 2.44 -3.10
N MET A 34 -9.23 3.06 -4.25
CA MET A 34 -8.28 2.54 -5.24
C MET A 34 -6.84 2.59 -4.71
N ILE A 35 -6.42 3.71 -4.12
CA ILE A 35 -5.10 3.85 -3.50
C ILE A 35 -4.91 2.83 -2.37
N GLN A 36 -5.91 2.69 -1.48
CA GLN A 36 -5.86 1.70 -0.40
C GLN A 36 -5.68 0.26 -0.89
N LYS A 37 -6.28 -0.10 -2.04
CA LYS A 37 -6.09 -1.42 -2.66
C LYS A 37 -4.70 -1.59 -3.27
N ILE A 38 -4.14 -0.53 -3.85
CA ILE A 38 -2.76 -0.54 -4.37
C ILE A 38 -1.79 -0.71 -3.19
N GLU A 39 -1.97 0.07 -2.13
CA GLU A 39 -1.19 -0.04 -0.89
C GLU A 39 -1.27 -1.44 -0.30
N SER A 40 -2.46 -2.03 -0.16
CA SER A 40 -2.60 -3.39 0.37
C SER A 40 -1.86 -4.43 -0.46
N GLY A 41 -1.90 -4.32 -1.80
CA GLY A 41 -1.14 -5.20 -2.69
C GLY A 41 0.38 -5.04 -2.56
N LEU A 42 0.87 -3.82 -2.30
CA LEU A 42 2.28 -3.56 -2.04
C LEU A 42 2.77 -4.15 -0.71
N TYR A 43 1.91 -4.17 0.32
CA TYR A 43 2.21 -4.85 1.59
C TYR A 43 2.25 -6.37 1.42
N GLU A 44 1.35 -6.95 0.63
CA GLU A 44 1.34 -8.39 0.32
C GLU A 44 2.60 -8.81 -0.45
N GLN A 45 3.11 -7.97 -1.37
CA GLN A 45 4.37 -8.25 -2.09
C GLN A 45 5.63 -8.21 -1.21
N ARG A 46 5.55 -7.76 0.05
CA ARG A 46 6.72 -7.67 0.96
C ARG A 46 6.57 -8.44 2.28
N ALA A 47 5.40 -9.00 2.56
CA ALA A 47 5.16 -9.79 3.76
C ALA A 47 4.72 -11.20 3.38
N ALA A 48 5.68 -12.14 3.32
CA ALA A 48 5.37 -13.55 3.25
C ALA A 48 4.93 -14.02 4.65
N TYR A 49 3.79 -14.71 4.74
CA TYR A 49 3.32 -15.29 6.00
C TYR A 49 3.39 -16.81 5.91
N ILE A 50 3.92 -17.44 6.96
CA ILE A 50 3.90 -18.91 7.12
C ILE A 50 2.81 -19.24 8.14
N GLY A 51 1.75 -19.91 7.69
CA GLY A 51 0.70 -20.42 8.56
C GLY A 51 0.96 -21.89 8.92
N ILE A 52 1.14 -22.19 10.22
CA ILE A 52 1.32 -23.56 10.71
C ILE A 52 0.03 -24.01 11.41
N LYS A 53 -0.64 -25.01 10.83
CA LYS A 53 -1.85 -25.64 11.41
C LYS A 53 -1.50 -26.98 12.04
N GLY A 54 -2.10 -27.29 13.19
CA GLY A 54 -1.94 -28.57 13.90
C GLY A 54 -0.81 -28.62 14.93
N LEU A 55 -0.03 -27.54 15.09
CA LEU A 55 0.99 -27.44 16.12
C LEU A 55 0.41 -27.09 17.50
N LEU A 56 -0.63 -26.25 17.53
CA LEU A 56 -1.36 -25.85 18.73
C LEU A 56 -2.87 -25.93 18.49
N LYS A 57 -3.65 -25.74 19.57
CA LYS A 57 -5.11 -25.67 19.54
C LYS A 57 -5.63 -24.60 18.57
N ASP A 58 -4.89 -23.49 18.45
CA ASP A 58 -5.17 -22.42 17.50
C ASP A 58 -4.03 -22.29 16.46
N PRO A 59 -4.32 -21.87 15.21
CA PRO A 59 -3.31 -21.69 14.18
C PRO A 59 -2.24 -20.66 14.58
N VAL A 60 -0.97 -20.98 14.35
CA VAL A 60 0.13 -20.03 14.54
C VAL A 60 0.44 -19.35 13.21
N ILE A 61 0.45 -18.01 13.20
CA ILE A 61 0.83 -17.21 12.04
C ILE A 61 2.18 -16.56 12.33
N LEU A 62 3.16 -16.84 11.46
CA LEU A 62 4.48 -16.20 11.49
C LEU A 62 4.58 -15.21 10.33
N THR A 63 4.95 -13.97 10.64
CA THR A 63 5.26 -12.94 9.65
C THR A 63 6.74 -13.04 9.29
N VAL A 64 7.06 -13.24 8.02
CA VAL A 64 8.43 -13.19 7.50
C VAL A 64 8.62 -11.84 6.81
N THR A 65 9.52 -11.03 7.37
CA THR A 65 9.94 -9.76 6.78
C THR A 65 11.30 -9.98 6.14
N GLU A 66 11.35 -9.99 4.80
CA GLU A 66 12.61 -10.05 4.06
C GLU A 66 13.20 -8.64 3.94
N PHE A 67 14.49 -8.49 4.28
CA PHE A 67 15.27 -7.27 4.04
C PHE A 67 16.27 -7.57 2.93
N GLU A 68 16.04 -7.05 1.71
CA GLU A 68 17.08 -6.98 0.70
C GLU A 68 18.02 -5.81 1.03
N GLN A 69 19.29 -6.11 1.31
CA GLN A 69 20.36 -5.11 1.26
C GLN A 69 20.74 -4.90 -0.21
N ALA A 70 20.57 -3.66 -0.68
CA ALA A 70 21.05 -3.21 -1.98
C ALA A 70 22.59 -3.19 -2.06
#